data_AF-A0A938GLZ5-F1
#
_entry.id   AF-A0A938GLZ5-F1
#
_cell.length_a   1.000
_cell.length_b   1.000
_cell.length_c   1.000
_cell.angle_alpha   90.00
_cell.angle_beta   90.00
_cell.angle_gamma   90.00
#
_symmetry.space_group_name_H-M   'P 1'
#
loop_
_entity.id
_entity.type
_entity.pdbx_description
1 polymer ?
#
loop_
_entity_poly.entity_id
_entity_poly.type
_entity_poly.pdbx_seq_one_letter_code
_entity_poly.pdbx_strand_id
1 'polypeptide(L)'
;MIHNSSARRTCCSFLLLSIATSLNAAEVAAPTTWQAQSLGQALFHMLLFGLAGVGAAIIGYKLFDLCTPGNLHHEIVGNRNVAAAIVAASVILGVCLLISAAMIG
;
A
#
# COMPACT_ATOMS: atom_id res chain seq x y z
N MET A 1 6.09 -5.72 45.63
CA MET A 1 7.29 -5.98 44.81
C MET A 1 6.97 -6.58 43.43
N ILE A 2 5.86 -6.19 42.75
CA ILE A 2 5.43 -6.79 41.46
C ILE A 2 5.54 -5.78 40.28
N HIS A 3 5.99 -4.55 40.52
CA HIS A 3 5.95 -3.45 39.55
C HIS A 3 7.19 -3.35 38.60
N ASN A 4 8.26 -4.11 38.83
CA ASN A 4 9.53 -3.98 38.06
C ASN A 4 9.68 -4.99 36.91
N SER A 5 8.93 -6.09 36.91
CA SER A 5 9.08 -7.16 35.91
C SER A 5 8.45 -6.83 34.55
N SER A 6 7.43 -5.96 34.51
CA SER A 6 6.71 -5.61 33.28
C SER A 6 7.49 -4.66 32.39
N ALA A 7 8.19 -3.69 32.98
CA ALA A 7 9.07 -2.75 32.26
C ALA A 7 10.29 -3.45 31.62
N ARG A 8 10.81 -4.50 32.28
CA ARG A 8 11.92 -5.30 31.75
C ARG A 8 11.49 -6.18 30.58
N ARG A 9 10.23 -6.63 30.53
CA ARG A 9 9.65 -7.40 29.41
C ARG A 9 9.36 -6.52 28.20
N THR A 10 8.80 -5.32 28.38
CA THR A 10 8.53 -4.40 27.26
C THR A 10 9.81 -3.83 26.66
N CYS A 11 10.83 -3.51 27.48
CA CYS A 11 12.13 -3.07 27.00
C CYS A 11 12.87 -4.17 26.23
N CYS A 12 12.83 -5.42 26.70
CA CYS A 12 13.45 -6.55 26.00
C CYS A 12 12.74 -6.88 24.68
N SER A 13 11.41 -6.74 24.63
CA SER A 13 10.63 -6.91 23.40
C SER A 13 10.88 -5.80 22.38
N PHE A 14 11.07 -4.55 22.82
CA PHE A 14 11.45 -3.43 21.94
C PHE A 14 12.88 -3.59 21.41
N LEU A 15 13.82 -4.03 22.27
CA LEU A 15 15.22 -4.23 21.89
C LEU A 15 15.40 -5.38 20.87
N LEU A 16 14.62 -6.46 21.01
CA LEU A 16 14.59 -7.55 20.04
C LEU A 16 14.00 -7.13 18.69
N LEU A 17 13.00 -6.24 18.69
CA LEU A 17 12.40 -5.73 17.46
C LEU A 17 13.37 -4.83 16.68
N SER A 18 14.19 -4.03 17.37
CA SER A 18 15.23 -3.19 16.74
C SER A 18 16.42 -3.97 16.19
N ILE A 19 16.74 -5.14 16.76
CA ILE A 19 17.80 -6.03 16.25
C ILE A 19 17.33 -6.79 15.00
N ALA A 20 16.04 -7.11 14.90
CA ALA A 20 15.50 -7.72 13.69
C ALA A 20 15.59 -6.78 12.47
N THR A 21 15.46 -5.47 12.68
CA THR A 21 15.56 -4.47 11.59
C THR A 21 16.98 -4.34 11.01
N SER A 22 18.02 -4.72 11.75
CA SER A 22 19.42 -4.62 11.28
C SER A 22 19.95 -5.87 10.56
N LEU A 23 19.18 -6.96 10.51
CA LEU A 23 19.52 -8.21 9.79
C LEU A 23 19.18 -8.18 8.29
N ASN A 24 18.71 -7.04 7.76
CA ASN A 24 18.52 -6.84 6.31
C ASN A 24 19.81 -6.44 5.56
N ALA A 25 20.98 -6.47 6.21
CA ALA A 25 22.23 -5.94 5.67
C ALA A 25 23.08 -6.95 4.89
N ALA A 26 22.57 -8.13 4.54
CA ALA A 26 23.36 -9.16 3.84
C ALA A 26 22.58 -9.88 2.73
N GLU A 27 22.01 -9.13 1.79
CA GLU A 27 21.83 -9.64 0.43
C GLU A 27 22.83 -8.93 -0.49
N VAL A 28 23.84 -9.66 -0.97
CA VAL A 28 24.58 -9.24 -2.16
C VAL A 28 23.62 -9.48 -3.33
N ALA A 29 22.73 -8.51 -3.55
CA ALA A 29 21.85 -8.49 -4.70
C ALA A 29 22.71 -8.42 -5.97
N ALA A 30 22.54 -9.39 -6.86
CA ALA A 30 23.09 -9.35 -8.22
C ALA A 30 22.80 -7.99 -8.89
N PRO A 31 23.56 -7.56 -9.91
CA PRO A 31 23.23 -6.33 -10.62
C PRO A 31 21.84 -6.46 -11.25
N THR A 32 20.82 -5.92 -10.59
CA THR A 32 19.47 -5.86 -11.10
C THR A 32 19.45 -4.78 -12.17
N THR A 33 19.41 -5.21 -13.43
CA THR A 33 19.40 -4.34 -14.61
C THR A 33 18.16 -3.44 -14.72
N TRP A 34 17.25 -3.50 -13.74
CA TRP A 34 16.06 -2.66 -13.59
C TRP A 34 16.37 -1.25 -13.04
N GLN A 35 17.63 -0.96 -12.71
CA GLN A 35 18.05 0.36 -12.27
C GLN A 35 18.32 1.29 -13.46
N ALA A 36 17.65 2.43 -13.47
CA ALA A 36 17.82 3.43 -14.51
C ALA A 36 19.24 4.03 -14.46
N GLN A 37 20.00 3.82 -15.55
CA GLN A 37 21.35 4.39 -15.73
C GLN A 37 21.30 5.86 -16.18
N SER A 38 20.13 6.32 -16.67
CA SER A 38 19.91 7.66 -17.21
C SER A 38 18.59 8.23 -16.72
N LEU A 39 18.52 9.57 -16.67
CA LEU A 39 17.31 10.29 -16.24
C LEU A 39 16.10 9.96 -17.12
N GLY A 40 16.30 9.86 -18.44
CA GLY A 40 15.23 9.51 -19.38
C GLY A 40 14.64 8.14 -19.10
N GLN A 41 15.48 7.16 -18.76
CA GLN A 41 15.01 5.82 -18.41
C GLN A 41 14.24 5.83 -17.08
N ALA A 42 14.67 6.62 -16.11
CA ALA A 42 13.98 6.77 -14.82
C ALA A 42 12.57 7.36 -15.01
N LEU A 43 12.43 8.41 -15.81
CA LEU A 43 11.13 9.01 -16.13
C LEU A 43 10.21 8.03 -16.85
N PHE A 44 10.76 7.25 -17.78
CA PHE A 44 9.99 6.22 -18.49
C PHE A 44 9.46 5.14 -17.53
N HIS A 45 10.29 4.67 -16.60
CA HIS A 45 9.89 3.65 -15.63
C HIS A 45 8.85 4.20 -14.64
N MET A 46 9.03 5.44 -14.17
CA MET A 46 8.06 6.12 -13.31
C MET A 46 6.69 6.24 -13.99
N LEU A 47 6.66 6.66 -15.26
CA LEU A 47 5.41 6.80 -16.00
C LEU A 47 4.75 5.44 -16.24
N LEU A 48 5.53 4.43 -16.62
CA LEU A 48 5.03 3.08 -16.90
C LEU A 48 4.40 2.46 -15.65
N PHE A 49 5.09 2.48 -14.51
CA PHE A 49 4.59 1.92 -13.27
C PHE A 49 3.47 2.75 -12.65
N GLY A 50 3.54 4.09 -12.78
CA GLY A 50 2.46 4.98 -12.36
C GLY A 50 1.17 4.72 -13.11
N LEU A 51 1.24 4.57 -14.44
CA LEU A 51 0.07 4.22 -15.26
C LEU A 51 -0.44 2.81 -14.97
N ALA A 52 0.46 1.85 -14.76
CA ALA A 52 0.07 0.50 -14.36
C ALA A 52 -0.71 0.51 -13.03
N GLY A 53 -0.26 1.28 -12.04
CA GLY A 53 -0.94 1.44 -10.76
C GLY A 53 -2.31 2.10 -10.90
N VAL A 54 -2.42 3.18 -11.68
CA VAL A 54 -3.71 3.84 -11.96
C VAL A 54 -4.68 2.88 -12.66
N GLY A 55 -4.21 2.14 -13.67
CA GLY A 55 -5.01 1.14 -14.38
C GLY A 55 -5.52 0.05 -13.43
N ALA A 56 -4.64 -0.49 -12.58
CA ALA A 56 -5.01 -1.48 -11.57
C ALA A 56 -6.03 -0.92 -10.56
N ALA A 57 -5.89 0.34 -10.13
CA ALA A 57 -6.84 0.98 -9.22
C ALA A 57 -8.25 1.11 -9.83
N ILE A 58 -8.33 1.50 -11.11
CA ILE A 58 -9.62 1.58 -11.84
C ILE A 58 -10.27 0.20 -11.94
N ILE A 59 -9.48 -0.83 -12.28
CA ILE A 59 -9.98 -2.22 -12.39
C ILE A 59 -10.46 -2.71 -11.01
N GLY A 60 -9.67 -2.49 -9.96
CA GLY A 60 -10.03 -2.87 -8.59
C GLY A 60 -11.32 -2.20 -8.12
N TYR A 61 -11.48 -0.90 -8.38
CA TYR A 61 -12.72 -0.19 -8.06
C TYR A 61 -13.92 -0.72 -8.85
N LYS A 62 -13.79 -0.95 -10.17
CA LYS A 62 -14.88 -1.51 -10.98
C LYS A 62 -15.29 -2.91 -10.53
N LEU A 63 -14.31 -3.73 -10.13
CA LEU A 63 -14.59 -5.07 -9.60
C LEU A 63 -15.37 -4.97 -8.28
N PHE A 64 -14.98 -4.05 -7.40
CA PHE A 64 -15.69 -3.79 -6.16
C PHE A 64 -17.13 -3.29 -6.38
N ASP A 65 -17.31 -2.36 -7.32
CA ASP A 65 -18.62 -1.80 -7.69
C ASP A 65 -19.54 -2.89 -8.27
N LEU A 66 -18.99 -3.82 -9.07
CA LEU A 66 -19.74 -4.97 -9.56
C LEU A 66 -20.13 -5.94 -8.43
N CYS A 67 -19.24 -6.17 -7.47
CA CYS A 67 -19.54 -6.99 -6.29
C CYS A 67 -20.58 -6.34 -5.36
N THR A 68 -20.73 -5.02 -5.42
CA THR A 68 -21.62 -4.23 -4.58
C THR A 68 -22.75 -3.68 -5.46
N PRO A 69 -23.78 -4.48 -5.83
CA PRO A 69 -24.82 -4.10 -6.80
C PRO A 69 -25.77 -2.95 -6.36
N GLY A 70 -25.41 -2.18 -5.33
CA GLY A 70 -25.99 -0.87 -5.07
C GLY A 70 -25.19 0.17 -5.84
N ASN A 71 -25.80 0.79 -6.86
CA ASN A 71 -25.15 1.78 -7.73
C ASN A 71 -24.57 2.96 -6.93
N LEU A 72 -23.35 2.83 -6.42
CA LEU A 72 -22.69 3.83 -5.57
C LEU A 72 -22.62 5.17 -6.31
N HIS A 73 -22.35 5.13 -7.60
CA HIS A 73 -22.33 6.32 -8.45
C HIS A 73 -23.68 7.06 -8.47
N HIS A 74 -24.79 6.32 -8.56
CA HIS A 74 -26.13 6.90 -8.53
C HIS A 74 -26.49 7.44 -7.14
N GLU A 75 -26.10 6.73 -6.08
CA GLU A 75 -26.30 7.15 -4.69
C GLU A 75 -25.54 8.45 -4.36
N ILE A 76 -24.31 8.58 -4.88
CA ILE A 76 -23.44 9.74 -4.64
C ILE A 76 -23.92 10.95 -5.46
N VAL A 77 -24.21 10.77 -6.75
CA VAL A 77 -24.55 11.88 -7.66
C VAL A 77 -26.03 12.27 -7.55
N GLY A 78 -26.93 11.29 -7.52
CA GLY A 78 -28.38 11.51 -7.47
C GLY A 78 -28.85 11.80 -6.05
N ASN A 79 -28.56 10.89 -5.12
CA ASN A 79 -29.11 10.95 -3.75
C ASN A 79 -28.24 11.77 -2.78
N ARG A 80 -27.07 12.25 -3.24
CA ARG A 80 -26.06 12.97 -2.44
C ARG A 80 -25.72 12.28 -1.12
N ASN A 81 -25.64 10.94 -1.16
CA ASN A 81 -25.36 10.15 0.03
C ASN A 81 -23.87 10.20 0.39
N VAL A 82 -23.55 10.91 1.46
CA VAL A 82 -22.17 11.05 1.98
C VAL A 82 -21.63 9.70 2.47
N ALA A 83 -22.47 8.82 3.02
CA ALA A 83 -22.02 7.50 3.48
C ALA A 83 -21.50 6.65 2.31
N ALA A 84 -22.21 6.67 1.17
CA ALA A 84 -21.77 6.00 -0.06
C ALA A 84 -20.44 6.59 -0.57
N ALA A 85 -20.28 7.91 -0.49
CA ALA A 85 -19.03 8.59 -0.88
C ALA A 85 -17.84 8.19 0.01
N ILE A 86 -18.04 8.06 1.33
CA ILE A 86 -16.98 7.64 2.26
C ILE A 86 -16.56 6.19 1.97
N VAL A 87 -17.51 5.30 1.70
CA VAL A 87 -17.20 3.91 1.33
C VAL A 87 -16.45 3.84 0.00
N ALA A 88 -16.87 4.62 -1.00
CA ALA A 88 -16.15 4.70 -2.27
C ALA A 88 -14.70 5.16 -2.08
N ALA A 89 -14.49 6.20 -1.26
CA ALA A 89 -13.16 6.74 -0.96
C ALA A 89 -12.29 5.71 -0.22
N SER A 90 -12.83 5.00 0.77
CA SER A 90 -12.06 4.00 1.54
C SER A 90 -11.63 2.82 0.68
N VAL A 91 -12.48 2.37 -0.25
CA VAL A 91 -12.16 1.30 -1.20
C VAL A 91 -11.03 1.73 -2.13
N ILE A 92 -11.11 2.93 -2.71
CA ILE A 92 -10.06 3.46 -3.59
C ILE A 92 -8.73 3.55 -2.84
N LEU A 93 -8.73 4.07 -1.60
CA LEU A 93 -7.53 4.12 -0.79
C LEU A 93 -6.96 2.72 -0.48
N GLY A 94 -7.81 1.76 -0.12
CA GLY A 94 -7.40 0.38 0.16
C GLY A 94 -6.76 -0.30 -1.06
N VAL A 95 -7.36 -0.14 -2.25
CA VAL A 95 -6.82 -0.68 -3.50
C VAL A 95 -5.46 -0.06 -3.84
N CYS A 96 -5.32 1.26 -3.71
CA CYS A 96 -4.04 1.95 -3.92
C CYS A 96 -2.96 1.43 -2.97
N LEU A 97 -3.30 1.16 -1.70
CA LEU A 97 -2.37 0.65 -0.69
C LEU A 97 -1.94 -0.79 -1.00
N LEU A 98 -2.87 -1.65 -1.44
CA LEU A 98 -2.55 -3.01 -1.90
C LEU A 98 -1.62 -3.01 -3.11
N ILE A 99 -1.87 -2.14 -4.09
CA ILE A 99 -1.00 -1.99 -5.27
C ILE A 99 0.39 -1.50 -4.84
N SER A 100 0.45 -0.50 -3.96
CA SER A 100 1.73 -0.02 -3.41
C SER A 100 2.49 -1.15 -2.71
N ALA A 101 1.82 -1.96 -1.89
CA ALA A 101 2.44 -3.09 -1.21
C ALA A 101 2.94 -4.16 -2.18
N ALA A 102 2.19 -4.43 -3.25
CA ALA A 102 2.60 -5.37 -4.30
C ALA A 102 3.83 -4.90 -5.09
N MET A 103 4.05 -3.57 -5.17
CA MET A 103 5.19 -2.98 -5.87
C MET A 103 6.47 -2.89 -5.01
N ILE A 104 6.37 -3.00 -3.69
CA ILE A 104 7.50 -2.88 -2.74
C ILE A 104 8.33 -4.18 -2.65
N GLY A 105 8.11 -5.14 -3.56
CA GLY A 105 8.82 -6.42 -3.62
C GLY A 105 10.21 -6.37 -4.26
#